data_AF-A0A2V8I3Z2-F1
#
_entry.id   AF-A0A2V8I3Z2-F1
#
_cell.length_a   1.000
_cell.length_b   1.000
_cell.length_c   1.000
_cell.angle_alpha   90.00
_cell.angle_beta   90.00
_cell.angle_gamma   90.00
#
_symmetry.space_group_name_H-M   'P 1'
#
loop_
_entity.id
_entity.type
_entity.pdbx_description
1 polymer ?
#
loop_
_entity_poly.entity_id
_entity_poly.type
_entity_poly.pdbx_seq_one_letter_code
_entity_poly.pdbx_strand_id
1 'polypeptide(L)'
;MPSKDLSSIGVPTLERTHLERASEHIELAIDDAMASLPKAEHLSAHDRRGIIARYTAVLEGNFIYWMTATYLSVSSAEAQEIIKDNLLEEVRDNHPGMLRRFAVAAGGNSTDVDRMAIQQDLQAVRAFVARLATLQLILMMVDDGLL
;
A
#
# COMPACT_ATOMS: atom_id res chain seq x y z
N MET A 1 15.54 21.79 16.30
CA MET A 1 15.17 20.52 16.98
C MET A 1 16.34 19.58 16.79
N PRO A 2 16.94 19.03 17.86
CA PRO A 2 18.11 18.17 17.71
C PRO A 2 17.68 16.80 17.17
N SER A 3 18.47 16.28 16.24
CA SER A 3 18.36 14.94 15.66
C SER A 3 18.37 13.89 16.77
N LYS A 4 17.35 13.03 16.83
CA LYS A 4 17.37 11.83 17.68
C LYS A 4 18.41 10.88 17.11
N ASP A 5 19.53 10.78 17.81
CA ASP A 5 20.56 9.78 17.58
C ASP A 5 19.96 8.39 17.84
N LEU A 6 19.87 7.58 16.77
CA LEU A 6 19.37 6.21 16.80
C LEU A 6 20.41 5.22 17.37
N SER A 7 21.56 5.71 17.87
CA SER A 7 22.62 4.89 18.47
C SER A 7 22.18 4.11 19.72
N SER A 8 21.10 4.51 20.39
CA SER A 8 20.65 3.91 21.67
C SER A 8 19.83 2.62 21.54
N ILE A 9 19.46 2.19 20.34
CA ILE A 9 18.81 0.88 20.15
C ILE A 9 19.91 -0.08 19.70
N GLY A 10 20.20 -1.08 20.54
CA GLY A 10 21.17 -2.14 20.28
C GLY A 10 20.73 -3.07 19.16
N VAL A 11 20.60 -2.52 17.95
CA VAL A 11 20.43 -3.27 16.71
C VAL A 11 21.82 -3.74 16.28
N PRO A 12 22.08 -5.04 16.16
CA PRO A 12 23.36 -5.58 15.71
C PRO A 12 23.82 -4.90 14.41
N THR A 13 25.10 -4.58 14.29
CA THR A 13 25.68 -3.88 13.11
C THR A 13 25.31 -4.56 11.79
N LEU A 14 25.17 -5.88 11.77
CA LEU A 14 24.72 -6.64 10.59
C LEU A 14 23.28 -6.27 10.19
N GLU A 15 22.33 -6.26 11.13
CA GLU A 15 20.94 -5.87 10.87
C GLU A 15 20.83 -4.42 10.36
N ARG A 16 21.64 -3.50 10.90
CA ARG A 16 21.72 -2.11 10.39
C ARG A 16 22.13 -2.07 8.92
N THR A 17 23.17 -2.81 8.53
CA THR A 17 23.58 -2.85 7.11
C THR A 17 22.54 -3.46 6.17
N HIS A 18 21.66 -4.33 6.68
CA HIS A 18 20.58 -4.92 5.88
C HIS A 18 19.40 -3.95 5.72
N LEU A 19 19.03 -3.23 6.78
CA LEU A 19 18.03 -2.17 6.75
C LEU A 19 18.46 -1.01 5.85
N GLU A 20 19.73 -0.59 5.94
CA GLU A 20 20.30 0.46 5.09
C GLU A 20 20.26 0.05 3.62
N ARG A 21 20.73 -1.17 3.28
CA ARG A 21 20.67 -1.70 1.90
C ARG A 21 19.25 -1.85 1.38
N ALA A 22 18.32 -2.31 2.22
CA ALA A 22 16.91 -2.41 1.84
C ALA A 22 16.31 -1.03 1.57
N SER A 23 16.64 -0.03 2.39
CA SER A 23 16.17 1.35 2.21
C SER A 23 16.73 1.96 0.94
N GLU A 24 18.03 1.83 0.68
CA GLU A 24 18.66 2.28 -0.57
C GLU A 24 18.01 1.63 -1.80
N HIS A 25 17.74 0.32 -1.74
CA HIS A 25 17.09 -0.38 -2.84
C HIS A 25 15.66 0.12 -3.08
N ILE A 26 14.90 0.40 -2.01
CA ILE A 26 13.55 0.96 -2.10
C ILE A 26 13.58 2.35 -2.72
N GLU A 27 14.48 3.23 -2.27
CA GLU A 27 14.61 4.59 -2.82
C GLU A 27 14.95 4.56 -4.31
N LEU A 28 15.90 3.70 -4.73
CA LEU A 28 16.20 3.53 -6.15
C LEU A 28 15.00 3.01 -6.95
N ALA A 29 14.24 2.05 -6.41
CA ALA A 29 13.04 1.54 -7.06
C ALA A 29 11.94 2.62 -7.17
N ILE A 30 11.83 3.50 -6.18
CA ILE A 30 10.92 4.66 -6.23
C ILE A 30 11.37 5.63 -7.31
N ASP A 31 12.65 6.00 -7.36
CA ASP A 31 13.20 6.91 -8.37
C ASP A 31 13.00 6.37 -9.79
N ASP A 32 13.31 5.09 -10.01
CA ASP A 32 13.10 4.43 -11.30
C ASP A 32 11.61 4.41 -11.69
N ALA A 33 10.73 4.09 -10.74
CA ALA A 33 9.29 4.12 -10.97
C ALA A 33 8.82 5.54 -11.33
N MET A 34 9.25 6.56 -10.59
CA MET A 34 8.90 7.96 -10.85
C MET A 34 9.44 8.44 -12.20
N ALA A 35 10.67 8.06 -12.56
CA ALA A 35 11.27 8.40 -13.84
C ALA A 35 10.58 7.72 -15.03
N SER A 36 9.95 6.55 -14.80
CA SER A 36 9.19 5.82 -15.82
C SER A 36 7.81 6.44 -16.12
N LEU A 37 7.31 7.33 -15.25
CA LEU A 37 5.99 7.91 -15.42
C LEU A 37 5.97 8.90 -16.60
N PRO A 38 4.89 8.91 -17.41
CA PRO A 38 4.74 9.89 -18.46
C PRO A 38 4.59 11.29 -17.87
N LYS A 39 5.20 12.29 -18.53
CA LYS A 39 5.01 13.70 -18.17
C LYS A 39 3.55 14.11 -18.33
N ALA A 40 3.00 14.76 -17.32
CA ALA A 40 1.58 15.09 -17.27
C ALA A 40 1.13 15.97 -18.45
N GLU A 41 1.98 16.89 -18.92
CA GLU A 41 1.70 17.74 -20.09
C GLU A 41 1.56 16.97 -21.41
N HIS A 42 2.08 15.74 -21.48
CA HIS A 42 1.99 14.90 -22.68
C HIS A 42 0.80 13.93 -22.65
N LEU A 43 0.03 13.90 -21.55
CA LEU A 43 -1.09 12.98 -21.43
C LEU A 43 -2.33 13.51 -22.15
N SER A 44 -2.89 12.68 -23.04
CA SER A 44 -4.21 12.96 -23.60
C SER A 44 -5.29 12.89 -22.51
N ALA A 45 -6.49 13.38 -22.82
CA ALA A 45 -7.64 13.22 -21.92
C ALA A 45 -7.97 11.73 -21.70
N HIS A 46 -7.78 10.90 -22.72
CA HIS A 46 -7.98 9.45 -22.62
C HIS A 46 -6.97 8.80 -21.66
N ASP A 47 -5.69 9.17 -21.75
CA ASP A 47 -4.64 8.62 -20.88
C ASP A 47 -4.88 8.99 -19.41
N ARG A 48 -5.17 10.27 -19.14
CA ARG A 48 -5.50 10.76 -17.79
C ARG A 48 -6.68 10.00 -17.19
N ARG A 49 -7.75 9.86 -17.96
CA ARG A 49 -8.94 9.10 -17.55
C ARG A 49 -8.58 7.65 -17.25
N GLY A 50 -7.79 7.00 -18.10
CA GLY A 50 -7.34 5.62 -17.91
C GLY A 50 -6.47 5.44 -16.66
N ILE A 51 -5.57 6.37 -16.38
CA ILE A 51 -4.74 6.36 -15.16
C ILE A 51 -5.62 6.47 -13.92
N ILE A 52 -6.53 7.45 -13.86
CA ILE A 52 -7.45 7.64 -12.73
C ILE A 52 -8.32 6.39 -12.52
N ALA A 53 -8.86 5.83 -13.61
CA ALA A 53 -9.70 4.63 -13.57
C ALA A 53 -8.96 3.43 -13.00
N ARG A 54 -7.75 3.15 -13.49
CA ARG A 54 -6.93 2.03 -13.04
C ARG A 54 -6.44 2.20 -11.62
N TYR A 55 -5.97 3.40 -11.26
CA TYR A 55 -5.56 3.74 -9.89
C TYR A 55 -6.70 3.56 -8.89
N THR A 56 -7.89 4.06 -9.23
CA THR A 56 -9.09 3.91 -8.39
C THR A 56 -9.49 2.44 -8.26
N ALA A 57 -9.49 1.67 -9.35
CA ALA A 57 -9.80 0.24 -9.32
C ALA A 57 -8.84 -0.56 -8.43
N VAL A 58 -7.59 -0.13 -8.35
CA VAL A 58 -6.59 -0.73 -7.46
C VAL A 58 -6.82 -0.32 -6.02
N LEU A 59 -6.92 0.96 -5.68
CA LEU A 59 -6.91 1.37 -4.27
C LEU A 59 -8.26 1.26 -3.57
N GLU A 60 -9.36 1.64 -4.23
CA GLU A 60 -10.68 1.82 -3.59
C GLU A 60 -11.11 0.59 -2.79
N GLY A 61 -10.86 -0.62 -3.31
CA GLY A 61 -11.24 -1.88 -2.68
C GLY A 61 -10.11 -2.66 -2.01
N ASN A 62 -8.86 -2.19 -2.06
CA ASN A 62 -7.72 -3.00 -1.63
C ASN A 62 -6.84 -2.34 -0.56
N PHE A 63 -6.80 -1.00 -0.47
CA PHE A 63 -5.88 -0.33 0.45
C PHE A 63 -6.12 -0.72 1.92
N ILE A 64 -7.37 -0.67 2.39
CA ILE A 64 -7.74 -1.09 3.76
C ILE A 64 -7.34 -2.55 4.01
N TYR A 65 -7.57 -3.44 3.06
CA TYR A 65 -7.21 -4.85 3.18
C TYR A 65 -5.68 -5.03 3.31
N TRP A 66 -4.90 -4.32 2.49
CA TRP A 66 -3.44 -4.38 2.55
C TRP A 66 -2.87 -3.81 3.85
N MET A 67 -3.42 -2.68 4.30
CA MET A 67 -3.01 -2.07 5.57
C MET A 67 -3.39 -2.94 6.77
N THR A 68 -4.56 -3.60 6.72
CA THR A 68 -4.99 -4.55 7.76
C THR A 68 -4.09 -5.77 7.81
N ALA A 69 -3.76 -6.37 6.66
CA ALA A 69 -2.83 -7.49 6.62
C ALA A 69 -1.45 -7.10 7.19
N THR A 70 -0.96 -5.90 6.85
CA THR A 70 0.29 -5.36 7.40
C THR A 70 0.21 -5.16 8.91
N TYR A 71 -0.89 -4.59 9.42
CA TYR A 71 -1.14 -4.39 10.86
C TYR A 71 -1.05 -5.70 11.66
N LEU A 72 -1.61 -6.78 11.10
CA LEU A 72 -1.56 -8.12 11.72
C LEU A 72 -0.17 -8.75 11.64
N SER A 73 0.63 -8.39 10.64
CA SER A 73 1.90 -9.09 10.35
C SER A 73 3.11 -8.40 10.97
N VAL A 74 3.00 -7.12 11.33
CA VAL A 74 4.12 -6.33 11.82
C VAL A 74 4.48 -6.69 13.26
N SER A 75 5.76 -6.92 13.53
CA SER A 75 6.24 -7.28 14.88
C SER A 75 6.59 -6.07 15.75
N SER A 76 6.75 -4.88 15.16
CA SER A 76 7.08 -3.66 15.89
C SER A 76 5.82 -2.97 16.41
N ALA A 77 5.73 -2.79 17.73
CA ALA A 77 4.61 -2.10 18.36
C ALA A 77 4.49 -0.63 17.90
N GLU A 78 5.63 0.05 17.68
CA GLU A 78 5.64 1.41 17.15
C GLU A 78 5.06 1.46 15.73
N ALA A 79 5.48 0.55 14.86
CA ALA A 79 4.95 0.47 13.50
C ALA A 79 3.47 0.06 13.49
N GLN A 80 3.07 -0.82 14.41
CA GLN A 80 1.68 -1.25 14.55
C GLN A 80 0.74 -0.08 14.87
N GLU A 81 1.12 0.81 15.80
CA GLU A 81 0.33 2.01 16.11
C GLU A 81 0.28 2.99 14.92
N ILE A 82 1.38 3.18 14.18
CA ILE A 82 1.38 4.01 12.96
C ILE A 82 0.41 3.46 11.91
N ILE A 83 0.39 2.14 11.70
CA ILE A 83 -0.51 1.50 10.72
C ILE A 83 -1.96 1.62 11.19
N LYS A 84 -2.22 1.47 12.49
CA LYS A 84 -3.55 1.62 13.09
C LYS A 84 -4.08 3.04 12.96
N ASP A 85 -3.26 4.05 13.19
CA ASP A 85 -3.64 5.46 13.00
C ASP A 85 -4.01 5.71 11.53
N ASN A 86 -3.21 5.22 10.58
CA ASN A 86 -3.53 5.30 9.15
C ASN A 86 -4.86 4.59 8.81
N LEU A 87 -5.10 3.40 9.35
CA LEU A 87 -6.36 2.67 9.13
C LEU A 87 -7.56 3.42 9.71
N LEU A 88 -7.41 4.03 10.88
CA LEU A 88 -8.46 4.82 11.51
C LEU A 88 -8.80 6.06 10.69
N GLU A 89 -7.79 6.76 10.17
CA GLU A 89 -7.98 7.90 9.28
C GLU A 89 -8.70 7.50 7.98
N GLU A 90 -8.19 6.46 7.30
CA GLU A 90 -8.72 5.95 6.04
C GLU A 90 -10.22 5.61 6.13
N VAL A 91 -10.65 4.98 7.24
CA VAL A 91 -12.04 4.63 7.49
C VAL A 91 -12.87 5.83 7.94
N ARG A 92 -12.36 6.62 8.90
CA ARG A 92 -13.10 7.75 9.49
C ARG A 92 -13.48 8.78 8.44
N ASP A 93 -12.54 9.12 7.56
CA ASP A 93 -12.73 10.14 6.54
C ASP A 93 -13.28 9.57 5.24
N ASN A 94 -13.55 8.25 5.20
CA ASN A 94 -14.06 7.52 4.05
C ASN A 94 -13.21 7.82 2.80
N HIS A 95 -11.91 7.64 2.94
CA HIS A 95 -10.92 7.85 1.88
C HIS A 95 -11.26 7.06 0.59
N PRO A 96 -11.71 5.78 0.65
CA PRO A 96 -12.18 5.08 -0.54
C PRO A 96 -13.35 5.80 -1.22
N GLY A 97 -14.30 6.29 -0.43
CA GLY A 97 -15.42 7.08 -0.93
C GLY A 97 -15.00 8.43 -1.51
N MET A 98 -14.00 9.10 -0.93
CA MET A 98 -13.41 10.33 -1.48
C MET A 98 -12.75 10.06 -2.83
N LEU A 99 -11.92 9.02 -2.92
CA LEU A 99 -11.27 8.60 -4.16
C LEU A 99 -12.30 8.27 -5.24
N ARG A 100 -13.36 7.54 -4.88
CA ARG A 100 -14.46 7.25 -5.80
C ARG A 100 -15.14 8.50 -6.32
N ARG A 101 -15.48 9.45 -5.43
CA ARG A 101 -16.10 10.74 -5.82
C ARG A 101 -15.18 11.54 -6.75
N PHE A 102 -13.88 11.57 -6.45
CA PHE A 102 -12.88 12.18 -7.33
C PHE A 102 -12.88 11.52 -8.71
N ALA A 103 -12.83 10.18 -8.79
CA ALA A 103 -12.85 9.46 -10.05
C ALA A 103 -14.12 9.73 -10.87
N VAL A 104 -15.29 9.75 -10.23
CA VAL A 104 -16.56 10.11 -10.88
C VAL A 104 -16.49 11.54 -11.44
N ALA A 105 -16.06 12.51 -10.62
CA ALA A 105 -15.97 13.91 -11.03
C ALA A 105 -14.97 14.13 -12.18
N ALA A 106 -13.90 13.33 -12.23
CA ALA A 106 -12.90 13.34 -13.30
C ALA A 106 -13.33 12.54 -14.56
N GLY A 107 -14.51 11.91 -14.56
CA GLY A 107 -14.94 11.01 -15.64
C GLY A 107 -14.11 9.71 -15.73
N GLY A 108 -13.34 9.40 -14.69
CA GLY A 108 -12.41 8.28 -14.56
C GLY A 108 -13.00 7.07 -13.86
N ASN A 109 -14.31 6.82 -13.96
CA ASN A 109 -14.89 5.59 -13.44
C ASN A 109 -14.27 4.38 -14.15
N SER A 110 -13.86 3.38 -13.37
CA SER A 110 -13.26 2.16 -13.92
C SER A 110 -14.27 1.34 -14.69
N THR A 111 -13.88 0.96 -15.90
CA THR A 111 -14.58 -0.01 -16.75
C THR A 111 -13.99 -1.40 -16.59
N ASP A 112 -14.64 -2.42 -17.16
CA ASP A 112 -14.09 -3.77 -17.17
C ASP A 112 -12.74 -3.85 -17.89
N VAL A 113 -12.55 -3.06 -18.95
CA VAL A 113 -11.26 -2.95 -19.66
C VAL A 113 -10.17 -2.43 -18.72
N ASP A 114 -10.47 -1.41 -17.92
CA ASP A 114 -9.51 -0.85 -16.96
C ASP A 114 -9.13 -1.89 -15.89
N ARG A 115 -10.11 -2.65 -15.39
CA ARG A 115 -9.88 -3.71 -14.39
C ARG A 115 -9.08 -4.86 -14.97
N MET A 116 -9.40 -5.30 -16.19
CA MET A 116 -8.65 -6.35 -16.89
C MET A 116 -7.19 -5.94 -17.12
N ALA A 117 -6.95 -4.68 -17.49
CA ALA A 117 -5.61 -4.16 -17.74
C ALA A 117 -4.69 -4.21 -16.50
N ILE A 118 -5.24 -4.13 -15.29
CA ILE A 118 -4.48 -4.18 -14.04
C ILE A 118 -4.60 -5.50 -13.28
N GLN A 119 -5.39 -6.45 -13.80
CA GLN A 119 -5.76 -7.64 -13.05
C GLN A 119 -4.53 -8.47 -12.65
N GLN A 120 -3.57 -8.67 -13.56
CA GLN A 120 -2.39 -9.48 -13.28
C GLN A 120 -1.54 -8.88 -12.16
N ASP A 121 -1.24 -7.58 -12.24
CA ASP A 121 -0.44 -6.88 -11.24
C ASP A 121 -1.17 -6.82 -9.89
N LEU A 122 -2.47 -6.55 -9.91
CA LEU A 122 -3.30 -6.54 -8.71
C LEU A 122 -3.31 -7.91 -8.02
N GLN A 123 -3.39 -9.01 -8.79
CA GLN A 123 -3.30 -10.36 -8.23
C GLN A 123 -1.91 -10.66 -7.67
N ALA A 124 -0.84 -10.17 -8.29
CA ALA A 124 0.52 -10.31 -7.76
C ALA A 124 0.66 -9.61 -6.40
N VAL A 125 0.14 -8.38 -6.26
CA VAL A 125 0.14 -7.65 -4.97
C VAL A 125 -0.70 -8.39 -3.93
N ARG A 126 -1.90 -8.86 -4.28
CA ARG A 126 -2.75 -9.65 -3.37
C ARG A 126 -2.05 -10.91 -2.89
N ALA A 127 -1.38 -11.65 -3.78
CA ALA A 127 -0.63 -12.84 -3.43
C ALA A 127 0.58 -12.52 -2.53
N PHE A 128 1.26 -11.40 -2.77
CA PHE A 128 2.33 -10.93 -1.90
C PHE A 128 1.82 -10.59 -0.49
N VAL A 129 0.77 -9.77 -0.40
CA VAL A 129 0.18 -9.35 0.88
C VAL A 129 -0.37 -10.56 1.66
N ALA A 130 -1.01 -11.51 0.98
CA ALA A 130 -1.52 -12.72 1.61
C ALA A 130 -0.41 -13.51 2.34
N ARG A 131 0.84 -13.47 1.86
CA ARG A 131 1.97 -14.15 2.51
C ARG A 131 2.43 -13.48 3.79
N LEU A 132 2.16 -12.19 3.98
CA LEU A 132 2.53 -11.46 5.20
C LEU A 132 1.72 -11.99 6.39
N ALA A 133 0.43 -12.24 6.17
CA ALA A 133 -0.53 -12.48 7.26
C ALA A 133 -0.96 -13.94 7.43
N THR A 134 -0.38 -14.90 6.70
CA THR A 134 -0.87 -16.30 6.65
C THR A 134 -1.03 -16.94 8.03
N LEU A 135 -0.02 -16.83 8.91
CA LEU A 135 -0.06 -17.46 10.23
C LEU A 135 -0.99 -16.71 11.21
N GLN A 136 -1.00 -15.38 11.18
CA GLN A 136 -1.84 -14.55 12.06
C GLN A 136 -3.33 -14.65 11.71
N LEU A 137 -3.68 -14.70 10.42
CA LEU A 137 -5.05 -14.92 9.96
C LEU A 137 -5.56 -16.31 10.34
N ILE A 138 -4.72 -17.35 10.26
CA ILE A 138 -5.07 -18.71 10.70
C ILE A 138 -5.26 -18.76 12.21
N LEU A 139 -4.38 -18.15 13.01
CA LEU A 139 -4.48 -18.14 14.47
C LEU A 139 -5.72 -17.38 14.97
N MET A 140 -6.06 -16.24 14.36
CA MET A 140 -7.29 -15.50 14.68
C MET A 140 -8.56 -16.35 14.44
N MET A 141 -8.59 -17.17 13.38
CA MET A 141 -9.71 -18.09 13.14
C MET A 141 -9.75 -19.28 14.10
N VAL A 142 -8.60 -19.67 14.68
CA VAL A 142 -8.52 -20.73 15.69
C VAL A 142 -8.93 -20.21 17.07
N ASP A 143 -8.59 -18.96 17.40
CA ASP A 143 -8.94 -18.33 18.68
C ASP A 143 -10.41 -17.91 18.77
N ASP A 144 -11.07 -17.62 17.64
CA ASP A 144 -12.51 -17.30 17.57
C ASP A 144 -13.43 -18.55 17.52
N GLY A 145 -12.89 -19.77 17.66
CA GLY A 145 -13.70 -21.00 17.80
C GLY A 145 -14.51 -21.38 16.55
N LEU A 146 -13.96 -21.15 15.36
CA LEU A 146 -14.57 -21.51 14.06
C LEU A 146 -13.89 -22.71 13.38
N LEU A 147 -13.52 -23.73 14.17
CA LEU A 147 -13.28 -25.11 13.73
C LEU A 147 -13.78 -26.11 14.79
#